data_AF-A0A8B6DIB4-F1
#
_entry.id   AF-A0A8B6DIB4-F1
#
_cell.length_a   1.000
_cell.length_b   1.000
_cell.length_c   1.000
_cell.angle_alpha   90.00
_cell.angle_beta   90.00
_cell.angle_gamma   90.00
#
_symmetry.space_group_name_H-M   'P 1'
#
loop_
_entity.id
_entity.type
_entity.pdbx_description
1 polymer ?
#
loop_
_entity_poly.entity_id
_entity_poly.type
_entity_poly.pdbx_seq_one_letter_code
_entity_poly.pdbx_strand_id
1 'polypeptide(L)'
;MIKSYVDGNKRKCDFYIPILMSAYRHTVHSSTGFSQNKLMLGREVNLPHELLYPLPRHIAQKPVNEYVDDLRVHMEDKYKKKF
;
A
#
# COMPACT_ATOMS: atom_id res chain seq x y z
N MET A 1 6.18 -10.28 12.46
CA MET A 1 5.49 -10.89 11.29
C MET A 1 6.46 -11.39 10.23
N ILE A 2 7.41 -10.58 9.74
CA ILE A 2 8.35 -11.01 8.68
C ILE A 2 9.32 -12.11 9.16
N LYS A 3 9.97 -11.88 10.30
CA LYS A 3 10.89 -12.84 10.92
C LYS A 3 10.26 -14.23 11.17
N SER A 4 9.05 -14.25 11.72
CA SER A 4 8.34 -15.48 12.06
C SER A 4 8.01 -16.36 10.85
N TYR A 5 7.83 -15.76 9.66
CA TYR A 5 7.54 -16.50 8.43
C TYR A 5 8.82 -17.05 7.77
N VAL A 6 9.93 -16.33 7.90
CA VAL A 6 11.23 -16.71 7.34
C VAL A 6 11.92 -17.81 8.16
N ASP A 7 11.80 -17.78 9.49
CA ASP A 7 12.48 -18.75 10.36
C ASP A 7 12.04 -20.20 10.13
N GLY A 8 10.79 -20.44 9.76
CA GLY A 8 10.25 -21.78 9.44
C GLY A 8 10.55 -22.28 8.02
N ASN A 9 10.99 -21.40 7.11
CA ASN A 9 11.14 -21.68 5.68
C ASN A 9 12.45 -21.09 5.11
N LYS A 10 13.55 -21.18 5.86
CA LYS A 10 14.86 -20.57 5.51
C LYS A 10 15.33 -20.87 4.07
N ARG A 11 15.02 -22.06 3.53
CA ARG A 11 15.39 -22.47 2.16
C ARG A 11 14.56 -21.81 1.04
N LYS A 12 13.41 -21.23 1.36
CA LYS A 12 12.49 -20.56 0.41
C LYS A 12 12.40 -19.05 0.68
N CYS A 13 13.32 -18.53 1.49
CA CYS A 13 13.36 -17.14 1.90
C CYS A 13 13.31 -16.18 0.70
N ASP A 14 14.07 -16.49 -0.35
CA ASP A 14 14.16 -15.68 -1.57
C ASP A 14 12.84 -15.57 -2.33
N PHE A 15 11.98 -16.59 -2.22
CA PHE A 15 10.66 -16.57 -2.84
C PHE A 15 9.64 -15.79 -2.00
N TYR A 16 9.68 -15.95 -0.68
CA TYR A 16 8.66 -15.39 0.22
C TYR A 16 8.94 -13.95 0.64
N ILE A 17 10.20 -13.52 0.72
CA ILE A 17 10.56 -12.14 1.08
C ILE A 17 9.89 -11.14 0.13
N PRO A 18 9.99 -11.25 -1.20
CA PRO A 18 9.38 -10.26 -2.10
C PRO A 18 7.86 -10.17 -1.94
N ILE A 19 7.19 -11.31 -1.79
CA ILE A 19 5.73 -11.39 -1.60
C ILE A 19 5.33 -10.71 -0.29
N LEU A 20 6.06 -11.01 0.78
CA LEU A 20 5.78 -10.47 2.10
C LEU A 20 6.09 -8.98 2.19
N MET A 21 7.14 -8.53 1.52
CA MET A 21 7.47 -7.11 1.37
C MET A 21 6.41 -6.38 0.55
N SER A 22 5.86 -6.99 -0.51
CA SER A 22 4.76 -6.42 -1.28
C SER A 22 3.52 -6.22 -0.39
N ALA A 23 3.13 -7.24 0.37
CA ALA A 23 2.00 -7.15 1.30
C ALA A 23 2.23 -6.08 2.38
N TYR A 24 3.44 -6.04 2.96
CA TYR A 24 3.81 -5.07 3.97
C TYR A 24 3.75 -3.62 3.43
N ARG A 25 4.26 -3.39 2.21
CA ARG A 25 4.22 -2.07 1.57
C ARG A 25 2.82 -1.59 1.23
N HIS A 26 1.91 -2.53 0.98
CA HIS A 26 0.49 -2.26 0.70
C HIS A 26 -0.36 -2.14 1.99
N THR A 27 0.18 -2.48 3.15
CA THR A 27 -0.55 -2.41 4.42
C THR A 27 -0.40 -1.03 5.06
N VAL A 28 -1.49 -0.49 5.62
CA VAL A 28 -1.46 0.76 6.37
C VAL A 28 -0.59 0.60 7.62
N HIS A 29 0.41 1.48 7.76
CA HIS A 29 1.30 1.48 8.91
C HIS A 29 0.70 2.29 10.07
N SER A 30 0.75 1.76 11.30
CA SER A 30 0.12 2.38 12.47
C SER A 30 0.65 3.77 12.82
N SER A 31 1.94 4.02 12.61
CA SER A 31 2.55 5.32 12.95
C SER A 31 2.24 6.43 11.95
N THR A 32 2.00 6.12 10.68
CA THR A 32 1.76 7.11 9.62
C THR A 32 0.30 7.16 9.20
N GLY A 33 -0.45 6.07 9.41
CA GLY A 33 -1.82 5.91 8.93
C GLY A 33 -1.92 5.74 7.42
N PHE A 34 -0.80 5.51 6.72
CA PHE A 34 -0.76 5.26 5.27
C PHE A 34 0.05 4.01 4.96
N SER A 35 -0.21 3.42 3.79
CA SER A 35 0.68 2.41 3.24
C SER A 35 2.02 3.04 2.83
N GLN A 36 3.05 2.21 2.77
CA GLN A 36 4.38 2.68 2.34
C GLN A 36 4.37 3.00 0.85
N ASN A 37 3.62 2.25 0.04
CA ASN A 37 3.42 2.52 -1.37
C ASN A 37 2.82 3.92 -1.57
N LYS A 38 1.78 4.27 -0.82
CA LYS A 38 1.14 5.59 -0.89
C LYS A 38 2.07 6.72 -0.45
N LEU A 39 2.91 6.48 0.56
CA LEU A 39 3.90 7.48 0.99
C LEU A 39 5.03 7.68 -0.04
N MET A 40 5.50 6.63 -0.68
CA MET A 40 6.60 6.71 -1.65
C MET A 40 6.15 7.18 -3.03
N LEU A 41 4.97 6.75 -3.49
CA LEU A 41 4.50 6.95 -4.87
C LEU A 41 3.34 7.95 -4.96
N GLY A 42 2.81 8.43 -3.83
CA GLY A 42 1.58 9.24 -3.76
C GLY A 42 0.29 8.43 -3.99
N ARG A 43 0.38 7.19 -4.47
CA ARG A 43 -0.75 6.31 -4.77
C ARG A 43 -0.52 4.88 -4.29
N GLU A 44 -1.60 4.14 -4.15
CA GLU A 44 -1.52 2.69 -4.00
C GLU A 44 -1.11 2.03 -5.33
N VAL A 45 -0.41 0.91 -5.22
CA VAL A 45 0.04 0.12 -6.39
C VAL A 45 -1.00 -0.94 -6.69
N ASN A 46 -1.36 -1.09 -7.97
CA ASN A 46 -2.29 -2.13 -8.39
C ASN A 46 -1.70 -3.52 -8.11
N LEU A 47 -2.48 -4.37 -7.47
CA LEU A 47 -2.12 -5.75 -7.21
C LEU A 47 -2.34 -6.59 -8.48
N PRO A 48 -1.55 -7.66 -8.70
CA PRO A 48 -1.72 -8.51 -9.89
C PRO A 48 -3.15 -9.03 -10.10
N HIS A 49 -3.88 -9.32 -9.02
CA HIS A 49 -5.25 -9.80 -9.11
C HIS A 49 -6.24 -8.72 -9.57
N GLU A 50 -5.99 -7.44 -9.28
CA GLU A 50 -6.84 -6.32 -9.72
C GLU A 50 -6.73 -6.09 -11.24
N LEU A 51 -5.64 -6.55 -11.85
CA LEU A 51 -5.45 -6.51 -13.30
C LEU A 51 -6.05 -7.74 -14.00
N LEU A 52 -6.00 -8.90 -13.34
CA LEU A 52 -6.45 -10.18 -13.91
C LEU A 52 -7.97 -10.34 -13.86
N TYR A 53 -8.63 -9.75 -12.87
CA TYR A 53 -10.08 -9.84 -12.69
C TYR A 53 -10.75 -8.48 -12.94
N PRO A 54 -11.94 -8.45 -13.54
CA PRO A 54 -12.68 -7.21 -13.69
C PRO A 54 -12.95 -6.61 -12.30
N LEU A 55 -12.62 -5.33 -12.14
CA LEU A 55 -12.90 -4.58 -10.92
C LEU A 55 -14.41 -4.63 -10.63
N PRO A 56 -14.83 -4.87 -9.38
CA PRO A 56 -16.24 -4.83 -9.06
C PRO A 56 -16.81 -3.43 -9.37
N ARG A 57 -18.01 -3.39 -9.96
CA ARG A 57 -18.62 -2.19 -10.57
C ARG A 57 -18.77 -0.97 -9.64
N HIS A 58 -18.57 -1.15 -8.34
CA HIS A 58 -18.65 -0.10 -7.32
C HIS A 58 -17.32 0.67 -7.12
N ILE A 59 -16.21 0.20 -7.68
CA ILE A 59 -14.95 0.95 -7.69
C ILE A 59 -15.01 1.89 -8.90
N ALA A 60 -15.84 2.91 -8.80
CA ALA A 60 -15.81 4.00 -9.76
C ALA A 60 -14.43 4.64 -9.69
N GLN A 61 -13.71 4.67 -10.81
CA GLN A 61 -12.45 5.40 -10.91
C GLN A 61 -12.77 6.86 -10.61
N LYS A 62 -12.26 7.39 -9.50
CA LYS A 62 -12.37 8.82 -9.21
C LYS A 62 -11.71 9.59 -10.35
N PRO A 63 -12.31 10.69 -10.83
CA PRO A 63 -11.66 11.55 -11.79
C PRO A 63 -10.35 12.10 -11.19
N VAL A 64 -9.37 12.36 -12.06
CA VAL A 64 -7.99 12.68 -11.65
C VAL A 64 -7.93 13.91 -10.75
N ASN A 65 -8.79 14.91 -10.98
CA ASN A 65 -8.88 16.12 -10.16
C ASN A 65 -9.21 15.81 -8.69
N GLU A 66 -10.26 15.01 -8.44
CA GLU A 66 -10.67 14.61 -7.09
C GLU A 66 -9.56 13.83 -6.38
N TYR A 67 -8.82 12.99 -7.10
CA TYR A 67 -7.68 12.27 -6.54
C TYR A 67 -6.55 13.19 -6.10
N VAL A 68 -6.22 14.22 -6.91
CA VAL A 68 -5.15 15.18 -6.57
C VAL A 68 -5.54 16.03 -5.36
N ASP A 69 -6.80 16.46 -5.29
CA ASP A 69 -7.32 17.23 -4.15
C ASP A 69 -7.32 16.38 -2.87
N ASP A 70 -7.81 15.14 -2.94
CA ASP A 70 -7.76 14.18 -1.82
C ASP A 70 -6.32 13.95 -1.36
N LEU A 71 -5.37 13.80 -2.28
CA LEU A 71 -3.96 13.58 -1.95
C LEU A 71 -3.37 14.76 -1.20
N ARG A 72 -3.66 15.99 -1.65
CA ARG A 72 -3.19 17.22 -1.02
C ARG A 72 -3.68 17.35 0.41
N VAL A 73 -4.99 17.18 0.63
CA VAL A 73 -5.60 17.27 1.97
C VAL A 73 -4.99 16.23 2.91
N HIS A 74 -4.84 14.98 2.45
CA HIS A 74 -4.29 13.90 3.25
C HIS A 74 -2.82 14.11 3.63
N MET A 75 -2.01 14.64 2.73
CA MET A 75 -0.61 14.95 3.04
C MET A 75 -0.53 16.10 4.05
N GLU A 76 -1.26 17.19 3.84
CA GLU A 76 -1.24 18.36 4.73
C GLU A 76 -1.73 18.04 6.16
N ASP A 77 -2.78 17.23 6.32
CA ASP A 77 -3.31 16.83 7.64
C ASP A 77 -2.25 16.11 8.49
N LYS A 78 -1.50 15.17 7.88
CA LYS A 78 -0.50 14.39 8.61
C LYS A 78 0.77 15.17 8.92
N TYR A 79 1.19 16.10 8.07
CA TYR A 79 2.31 16.98 8.38
C TYR A 79 1.97 17.94 9.52
N LYS A 80 0.74 18.45 9.58
CA LYS A 80 0.26 19.33 10.68
C LYS A 80 0.17 18.60 12.02
N LYS A 81 -0.12 17.29 12.03
CA LYS A 81 -0.25 16.48 13.25
C LYS A 81 1.08 16.10 13.93
N LYS A 82 2.22 16.53 13.37
CA LYS A 82 3.56 16.13 13.83
C LYS A 82 4.34 17.24 14.57
N PHE A 83 3.67 18.35 14.91
CA PHE A 83 4.17 19.39 15.79
C PHE A 83 3.11 19.74 16.85
#